data_AF-A0AA51HGA0-F1
#
_entry.id   AF-A0AA51HGA0-F1
#
_cell.length_a   1.000
_cell.length_b   1.000
_cell.length_c   1.000
_cell.angle_alpha   90.00
_cell.angle_beta   90.00
_cell.angle_gamma   90.00
#
_symmetry.space_group_name_H-M   'P 1'
#
loop_
_entity.id
_entity.type
_entity.pdbx_description
1 polymer ?
#
loop_
_entity_poly.entity_id
_entity_poly.type
_entity_poly.pdbx_seq_one_letter_code
_entity_poly.pdbx_strand_id
1 'polypeptide(L)'
;MELFSKLWWIFAIVGTSTAFLNPYIGMFGIVNIAELTSLMMINIIIFFTIKRFKKHSKNKELYGCMKGLKKLSYVLPVIFFLIKLFVGVGSFTLAYFDHKIITTYQVWSNTHEMSVVWLIVQMIFNVLLLISFMYKGRIIKAIINEYAYINEGKYEKLNI
;
A
#
# COMPACT_ATOMS: atom_id res chain seq x y z
N MET A 1 1.41 -5.00 -16.48
CA MET A 1 1.24 -4.03 -15.37
C MET A 1 0.16 -4.43 -14.38
N GLU A 2 -0.99 -5.00 -14.77
CA GLU A 2 -2.01 -5.47 -13.81
C GLU A 2 -1.47 -6.47 -12.79
N LEU A 3 -0.59 -7.39 -13.22
CA LEU A 3 0.02 -8.39 -12.35
C LEU A 3 0.75 -7.74 -11.16
N PHE A 4 1.46 -6.63 -11.40
CA PHE A 4 2.18 -5.88 -10.36
C PHE A 4 1.25 -5.30 -9.30
N SER A 5 0.04 -4.84 -9.68
CA SER A 5 -1.00 -4.38 -8.74
C SER A 5 -1.60 -5.49 -7.89
N LYS A 6 -1.45 -6.76 -8.30
CA LYS A 6 -1.90 -7.95 -7.54
C LYS A 6 -0.84 -8.44 -6.56
N LEU A 7 0.42 -8.08 -6.77
CA LEU A 7 1.56 -8.51 -5.92
C LEU A 7 1.77 -7.62 -4.69
N TRP A 8 0.93 -6.61 -4.46
CA TRP A 8 1.07 -5.67 -3.34
C TRP A 8 1.24 -6.36 -1.97
N TRP A 9 0.52 -7.47 -1.75
CA TRP A 9 0.57 -8.21 -0.49
C TRP A 9 1.93 -8.88 -0.26
N ILE A 10 2.60 -9.35 -1.32
CA ILE A 10 3.97 -9.90 -1.21
C ILE A 10 4.91 -8.80 -0.73
N PHE A 11 4.83 -7.62 -1.35
CA PHE A 11 5.69 -6.50 -0.97
C PHE A 11 5.45 -6.05 0.47
N ALA A 12 4.19 -6.02 0.90
CA ALA A 12 3.84 -5.68 2.28
C ALA A 12 4.31 -6.73 3.29
N ILE A 13 4.18 -8.03 2.99
CA ILE A 13 4.66 -9.12 3.88
C ILE A 13 6.17 -9.08 3.99
N VAL A 14 6.90 -9.02 2.87
CA VAL A 14 8.37 -8.98 2.90
C VAL A 14 8.86 -7.72 3.62
N GLY A 15 8.25 -6.56 3.35
CA GLY A 15 8.53 -5.32 4.09
C GLY A 15 8.25 -5.44 5.60
N THR A 16 7.21 -6.18 6.00
CA THR A 16 6.90 -6.42 7.42
C THR A 16 7.92 -7.34 8.07
N SER A 17 8.24 -8.48 7.46
CA SER A 17 9.21 -9.44 7.99
C SER A 17 10.59 -8.82 8.13
N THR A 18 11.05 -8.06 7.13
CA THR A 18 12.34 -7.36 7.16
C THR A 18 12.44 -6.35 8.30
N ALA A 19 11.34 -5.64 8.61
CA ALA A 19 11.30 -4.70 9.73
C ALA A 19 11.41 -5.40 11.09
N PHE A 20 10.74 -6.54 11.28
CA PHE A 20 10.82 -7.32 12.53
C PHE A 20 12.20 -7.96 12.74
N LEU A 21 12.82 -8.43 11.65
CA LEU A 21 14.15 -9.03 11.68
C LEU A 21 15.26 -7.99 11.86
N ASN A 22 14.97 -6.70 11.68
CA ASN A 22 15.95 -5.63 11.85
C ASN A 22 16.25 -5.40 13.34
N PRO A 23 17.53 -5.53 13.78
CA PRO A 23 17.90 -5.42 15.19
C PRO A 23 17.60 -4.07 15.86
N TYR A 24 17.57 -3.00 15.08
CA TYR A 24 17.48 -1.62 15.58
C TYR A 24 16.10 -0.98 15.31
N ILE A 25 15.27 -1.65 14.51
CA ILE A 25 13.95 -1.14 14.05
C ILE A 25 12.81 -2.11 14.44
N GLY A 26 13.11 -3.26 15.06
CA GLY A 26 12.17 -4.36 15.31
C GLY A 26 10.75 -3.97 15.81
N MET A 27 10.63 -3.07 16.81
CA MET A 27 9.30 -2.62 17.29
C MET A 27 8.48 -1.88 16.23
N PHE A 28 9.12 -1.29 15.23
CA PHE A 28 8.45 -0.60 14.12
C PHE A 28 7.75 -1.56 13.15
N GLY A 29 7.99 -2.87 13.27
CA GLY A 29 7.18 -3.90 12.60
C GLY A 29 5.67 -3.73 12.85
N ILE A 30 5.28 -3.14 13.99
CA ILE A 30 3.87 -2.83 14.32
C ILE A 30 3.25 -1.84 13.31
N VAL A 31 4.00 -0.81 12.87
CA VAL A 31 3.51 0.15 11.86
C VAL A 31 3.34 -0.52 10.50
N ASN A 32 4.22 -1.47 10.17
CA ASN A 32 4.07 -2.28 8.96
C ASN A 32 2.85 -3.21 9.03
N ILE A 33 2.54 -3.80 10.20
CA ILE A 33 1.32 -4.57 10.41
C ILE A 33 0.06 -3.70 10.27
N ALA A 34 0.07 -2.50 10.86
CA ALA A 34 -1.04 -1.56 10.75
C ALA A 34 -1.30 -1.15 9.29
N GLU A 35 -0.23 -0.87 8.54
CA GLU A 35 -0.32 -0.63 7.10
C GLU A 35 -0.92 -1.84 6.38
N LEU A 36 -0.33 -3.04 6.55
CA LEU A 36 -0.80 -4.26 5.89
C LEU A 36 -2.30 -4.49 6.12
N THR A 37 -2.76 -4.33 7.36
CA THR A 37 -4.16 -4.48 7.75
C THR A 37 -5.05 -3.44 7.08
N SER A 38 -4.64 -2.17 7.09
CA SER A 38 -5.40 -1.08 6.46
C SER A 38 -5.51 -1.26 4.94
N LEU A 39 -4.41 -1.64 4.29
CA LEU A 39 -4.36 -1.92 2.85
C LEU A 39 -5.24 -3.13 2.49
N MET A 40 -5.25 -4.17 3.33
CA MET A 40 -6.10 -5.34 3.13
C MET A 40 -7.59 -4.98 3.19
N MET A 41 -8.00 -4.19 4.20
CA MET A 41 -9.38 -3.70 4.33
C MET A 41 -9.81 -2.88 3.11
N ILE A 42 -8.99 -1.93 2.68
CA ILE A 42 -9.27 -1.11 1.48
C ILE A 42 -9.40 -1.98 0.23
N ASN A 43 -8.52 -2.98 0.08
CA ASN A 43 -8.57 -3.89 -1.06
C ASN A 43 -9.84 -4.74 -1.11
N ILE A 44 -10.31 -5.21 0.05
CA ILE A 44 -11.59 -5.92 0.18
C ILE A 44 -12.75 -5.01 -0.23
N ILE A 45 -12.78 -3.76 0.27
CA ILE A 45 -13.81 -2.78 -0.09
C ILE A 45 -13.79 -2.50 -1.59
N ILE A 46 -12.61 -2.28 -2.20
CA ILE A 46 -12.47 -2.07 -3.65
C ILE A 46 -13.04 -3.24 -4.43
N PHE A 47 -12.73 -4.48 -4.03
CA PHE A 47 -13.21 -5.68 -4.71
C PHE A 47 -14.75 -5.76 -4.70
N PHE A 48 -15.38 -5.59 -3.54
CA PHE A 48 -16.84 -5.61 -3.43
C PHE A 48 -17.50 -4.45 -4.18
N THR A 49 -16.93 -3.25 -4.13
CA THR A 49 -17.45 -2.07 -4.83
C THR A 49 -17.38 -2.25 -6.35
N ILE A 50 -16.25 -2.75 -6.89
CA ILE A 50 -16.13 -3.04 -8.33
C ILE A 50 -17.15 -4.10 -8.76
N LYS A 51 -17.34 -5.17 -7.95
CA LYS A 51 -18.32 -6.22 -8.26
C LYS A 51 -19.75 -5.68 -8.25
N ARG A 52 -20.12 -4.85 -7.27
CA ARG A 52 -21.43 -4.17 -7.24
C ARG A 52 -21.61 -3.20 -8.40
N PHE A 53 -20.58 -2.45 -8.75
CA PHE A 53 -20.60 -1.47 -9.83
C PHE A 53 -20.85 -2.11 -11.20
N LYS A 54 -20.22 -3.26 -11.48
CA LYS A 54 -20.48 -4.04 -12.70
C LYS A 54 -21.94 -4.51 -12.81
N LYS A 55 -22.60 -4.79 -11.68
CA LYS A 55 -23.99 -5.28 -11.63
C LYS A 55 -25.03 -4.14 -11.69
N HIS A 56 -24.72 -2.99 -11.10
CA HIS A 56 -25.64 -1.86 -10.97
C HIS A 56 -25.02 -0.58 -11.50
N SER A 57 -24.63 -0.59 -12.79
CA SER A 57 -23.78 0.46 -13.36
C SER A 57 -24.38 1.85 -13.10
N LYS A 58 -25.70 2.04 -13.27
CA LYS A 58 -26.39 3.34 -13.17
C LYS A 58 -26.41 4.05 -11.79
N ASN A 59 -25.85 3.49 -10.71
CA ASN A 59 -25.95 4.12 -9.39
C ASN A 59 -24.89 5.23 -9.19
N LYS A 60 -25.34 6.49 -9.09
CA LYS A 60 -24.50 7.67 -8.82
C LYS A 60 -23.69 7.55 -7.52
N GLU A 61 -24.25 6.93 -6.48
CA GLU A 61 -23.57 6.75 -5.20
C GLU A 61 -22.36 5.81 -5.32
N LEU A 62 -22.50 4.71 -6.07
CA LEU A 62 -21.40 3.78 -6.32
C LEU A 62 -20.27 4.44 -7.12
N TYR A 63 -20.61 5.33 -8.06
CA TYR A 63 -19.63 6.11 -8.81
C TYR A 63 -18.86 7.08 -7.90
N GLY A 64 -19.54 7.78 -6.99
CA GLY A 64 -18.91 8.62 -5.97
C GLY A 64 -17.97 7.82 -5.06
N CYS A 65 -18.41 6.65 -4.60
CA CYS A 65 -17.60 5.73 -3.81
C CYS A 65 -16.33 5.28 -4.56
N MET A 66 -16.44 4.94 -5.85
CA MET A 66 -15.27 4.60 -6.68
C MET A 66 -14.28 5.76 -6.84
N LYS A 67 -14.75 7.00 -6.99
CA LYS A 67 -13.86 8.18 -7.01
C LYS A 67 -13.11 8.34 -5.68
N GLY A 68 -13.79 8.11 -4.55
CA GLY A 68 -13.18 8.11 -3.21
C GLY A 68 -12.10 7.03 -3.07
N LEU A 69 -12.42 5.79 -3.45
CA LEU A 69 -11.48 4.66 -3.41
C LEU A 69 -10.28 4.86 -4.32
N LYS A 70 -10.46 5.51 -5.49
CA LYS A 70 -9.34 5.92 -6.35
C LYS A 70 -8.38 6.84 -5.57
N LYS A 71 -8.91 7.90 -4.94
CA LYS A 71 -8.08 8.86 -4.18
C LYS A 71 -7.36 8.17 -3.03
N LEU A 72 -8.06 7.32 -2.26
CA LEU A 72 -7.48 6.55 -1.16
C LEU A 72 -6.35 5.62 -1.63
N SER A 73 -6.50 4.98 -2.80
CA SER A 73 -5.47 4.10 -3.37
C SER A 73 -4.17 4.82 -3.70
N TYR A 74 -4.18 6.15 -3.86
CA TYR A 74 -2.98 6.96 -4.05
C TYR A 74 -2.46 7.56 -2.75
N VAL A 75 -3.35 8.15 -1.94
CA VAL A 75 -2.97 8.93 -0.76
C VAL A 75 -2.45 8.03 0.37
N LEU A 76 -3.13 6.92 0.64
CA LEU A 76 -2.85 6.10 1.81
C LEU A 76 -1.47 5.42 1.75
N PRO A 77 -1.05 4.79 0.63
CA PRO A 77 0.30 4.26 0.49
C PRO A 77 1.39 5.34 0.59
N VAL A 78 1.13 6.56 0.11
CA VAL A 78 2.08 7.68 0.24
C VAL A 78 2.25 8.09 1.70
N ILE A 79 1.16 8.21 2.46
CA ILE A 79 1.22 8.53 3.89
C ILE A 79 2.02 7.47 4.64
N PHE A 80 1.72 6.19 4.42
CA PHE A 80 2.47 5.12 5.07
C PHE A 80 3.93 5.08 4.65
N PHE A 81 4.24 5.30 3.37
CA PHE A 81 5.61 5.41 2.89
C PHE A 81 6.39 6.51 3.61
N LEU A 82 5.80 7.70 3.76
CA LEU A 82 6.43 8.82 4.47
C LEU A 82 6.64 8.48 5.95
N ILE A 83 5.61 7.97 6.63
CA ILE A 83 5.72 7.57 8.06
C ILE A 83 6.86 6.56 8.24
N LYS A 84 6.93 5.54 7.38
CA LYS A 84 7.98 4.52 7.42
C LYS A 84 9.37 5.07 7.12
N LEU A 85 9.47 6.02 6.19
CA LEU A 85 10.74 6.65 5.87
C LEU A 85 11.26 7.46 7.07
N PHE A 86 10.43 8.34 7.63
CA PHE A 86 10.84 9.19 8.76
C PHE A 86 11.11 8.39 10.03
N VAL A 87 10.19 7.51 10.42
CA VAL A 87 10.33 6.74 11.66
C VAL A 87 11.38 5.63 11.51
N GLY A 88 11.45 4.99 10.34
CA GLY A 88 12.48 3.97 10.06
C GLY A 88 13.89 4.54 10.09
N VAL A 89 14.12 5.69 9.43
CA VAL A 89 15.42 6.37 9.49
C VAL A 89 15.70 6.90 10.89
N GLY A 90 14.74 7.56 11.54
CA GLY A 90 14.93 8.12 12.88
C GLY A 90 15.24 7.06 13.94
N SER A 91 14.50 5.95 13.95
CA SER A 91 14.76 4.82 14.86
C SER A 91 16.09 4.15 14.57
N PHE A 92 16.42 3.92 13.29
CA PHE A 92 17.72 3.39 12.90
C PHE A 92 18.85 4.28 13.38
N THR A 93 18.81 5.59 13.13
CA THR A 93 19.87 6.53 13.55
C THR A 93 20.04 6.52 15.07
N LEU A 94 18.96 6.69 15.84
CA LEU A 94 19.04 6.72 17.30
C LEU A 94 19.58 5.42 17.90
N ALA A 95 19.09 4.27 17.42
CA ALA A 95 19.44 2.98 17.98
C ALA A 95 20.81 2.45 17.50
N TYR A 96 21.17 2.73 16.24
CA TYR A 96 22.44 2.31 15.64
C TYR A 96 23.62 3.04 16.28
N PHE A 97 23.51 4.36 16.49
CA PHE A 97 24.58 5.15 17.13
C PHE A 97 24.72 4.84 18.63
N ASP A 98 23.64 4.53 19.33
CA ASP A 98 23.67 4.11 20.74
C ASP A 98 24.01 2.63 20.94
N HIS A 99 24.20 1.86 19.85
CA HIS A 99 24.39 0.40 19.86
C HIS A 99 23.32 -0.37 20.64
N LYS A 100 22.12 0.20 20.77
CA LYS A 100 20.99 -0.39 21.49
C LYS A 100 20.20 -1.29 20.55
N ILE A 101 20.21 -2.58 20.84
CA ILE A 101 19.38 -3.57 20.14
C ILE A 101 17.95 -3.43 20.66
N ILE A 102 17.02 -3.06 19.78
CA ILE A 102 15.60 -2.81 20.10
C ILE A 102 14.70 -3.97 19.64
N THR A 103 15.23 -4.88 18.83
CA THR A 103 14.50 -6.10 18.46
C THR A 103 14.35 -7.04 19.64
N THR A 104 13.23 -7.77 19.68
CA THR A 104 12.97 -8.84 20.65
C THR A 104 13.73 -10.13 20.35
N TYR A 105 14.44 -10.22 19.22
CA TYR A 105 15.15 -11.41 18.78
C TYR A 105 16.60 -11.11 18.39
N GLN A 106 17.56 -11.53 19.21
CA GLN A 106 18.98 -11.41 18.88
C GLN A 106 19.41 -12.62 18.04
N VAL A 107 19.12 -12.57 16.74
CA VAL A 107 19.30 -13.72 15.84
C VAL A 107 20.70 -13.75 15.19
N TRP A 108 21.46 -12.65 15.25
CA TRP A 108 22.64 -12.46 14.41
C TRP A 108 23.90 -12.14 15.22
N SER A 109 25.01 -12.76 14.83
CA SER A 109 26.35 -12.46 15.37
C SER A 109 26.91 -11.12 14.86
N ASN A 110 26.46 -10.65 13.70
CA ASN A 110 26.85 -9.36 13.12
C ASN A 110 25.63 -8.44 12.93
N THR A 111 25.15 -7.87 14.03
CA THR A 111 23.90 -7.09 14.08
C THR A 111 23.96 -5.79 13.27
N HIS A 112 25.11 -5.11 13.26
CA HIS A 112 25.27 -3.82 12.59
C HIS A 112 25.18 -3.94 11.07
N GLU A 113 25.94 -4.86 10.47
CA GLU A 113 25.92 -5.06 9.01
C GLU A 113 24.56 -5.60 8.56
N MET A 114 24.00 -6.57 9.28
CA MET A 114 22.68 -7.12 8.95
C MET A 114 21.57 -6.09 9.03
N SER A 115 21.62 -5.15 9.99
CA SER A 115 20.61 -4.10 10.08
C SER A 115 20.57 -3.20 8.85
N VAL A 116 21.73 -2.83 8.32
CA VAL A 116 21.82 -2.00 7.10
C VAL A 116 21.22 -2.76 5.92
N VAL A 117 21.54 -4.04 5.78
CA VAL A 117 20.96 -4.90 4.72
C VAL A 117 19.44 -4.97 4.84
N TRP A 118 18.92 -5.26 6.04
CA TRP A 118 17.48 -5.35 6.27
C TRP A 118 16.76 -4.01 6.04
N LEU A 119 17.40 -2.88 6.39
CA LEU A 119 16.86 -1.55 6.11
C LEU A 119 16.77 -1.29 4.60
N ILE A 120 17.82 -1.62 3.82
CA ILE A 120 17.82 -1.46 2.37
C ILE A 120 16.71 -2.32 1.74
N VAL A 121 16.63 -3.60 2.12
CA VAL A 121 15.60 -4.52 1.63
C VAL A 121 14.21 -3.98 1.97
N GLN A 122 13.98 -3.55 3.22
CA GLN A 122 12.71 -2.95 3.65
C GLN A 122 12.33 -1.74 2.80
N MET A 123 13.28 -0.83 2.51
CA MET A 123 13.03 0.36 1.70
C MET A 123 12.69 0.00 0.24
N ILE A 124 13.40 -0.96 -0.36
CA ILE A 124 13.08 -1.45 -1.71
C ILE A 124 11.64 -1.96 -1.75
N PHE A 125 11.24 -2.81 -0.81
CA PHE A 125 9.89 -3.36 -0.78
C PHE A 125 8.80 -2.33 -0.47
N ASN A 126 9.10 -1.31 0.35
CA ASN A 126 8.19 -0.17 0.56
C ASN A 126 7.98 0.64 -0.74
N VAL A 127 9.03 0.86 -1.53
CA VAL A 127 8.91 1.54 -2.84
C VAL A 127 8.11 0.69 -3.82
N LEU A 128 8.37 -0.62 -3.89
CA LEU A 128 7.60 -1.53 -4.74
C LEU A 128 6.11 -1.57 -4.34
N LEU A 129 5.81 -1.54 -3.04
CA LEU A 129 4.45 -1.45 -2.51
C LEU A 129 3.76 -0.16 -2.97
N LEU A 130 4.42 0.99 -2.82
CA LEU A 130 3.91 2.29 -3.30
C LEU A 130 3.59 2.24 -4.79
N ILE A 131 4.53 1.78 -5.61
CA ILE A 131 4.35 1.63 -7.07
C ILE A 131 3.17 0.71 -7.39
N SER A 132 3.02 -0.40 -6.66
CA SER A 132 1.92 -1.35 -6.84
C SER A 132 0.55 -0.71 -6.65
N PHE A 133 0.40 0.12 -5.62
CA PHE A 133 -0.84 0.85 -5.40
C PHE A 133 -1.08 2.00 -6.38
N MET A 134 -0.02 2.68 -6.85
CA MET A 134 -0.18 3.66 -7.94
C MET A 134 -0.77 3.02 -9.19
N TYR A 135 -0.33 1.81 -9.55
CA TYR A 135 -0.92 1.04 -10.65
C TYR A 135 -2.37 0.66 -10.36
N LYS A 136 -2.68 0.26 -9.12
CA LYS A 136 -4.05 -0.06 -8.71
C LYS A 136 -5.00 1.14 -8.85
N GLY A 137 -4.54 2.34 -8.46
CA GLY A 137 -5.28 3.58 -8.70
C GLY A 137 -5.53 3.87 -10.18
N ARG A 138 -4.55 3.55 -11.06
CA ARG A 138 -4.71 3.72 -12.52
C ARG A 138 -5.78 2.78 -13.08
N ILE A 139 -5.82 1.53 -12.62
CA ILE A 139 -6.85 0.55 -13.01
C ILE A 139 -8.24 1.08 -12.60
N ILE A 140 -8.40 1.55 -11.36
CA ILE A 140 -9.67 2.12 -10.89
C ILE A 140 -10.07 3.34 -11.75
N LYS A 141 -9.11 4.20 -12.10
CA LYS A 141 -9.35 5.35 -12.99
C LYS A 141 -9.87 4.91 -14.36
N ALA A 142 -9.29 3.86 -14.96
CA ALA A 142 -9.73 3.34 -16.25
C ALA A 142 -11.20 2.87 -16.19
N ILE A 143 -11.57 2.11 -15.14
CA ILE A 143 -12.95 1.63 -14.94
C ILE A 143 -13.93 2.81 -14.76
N ILE A 144 -13.54 3.85 -14.01
CA ILE A 144 -14.35 5.07 -13.83
C ILE A 144 -14.60 5.78 -15.17
N ASN A 145 -13.56 5.92 -15.99
CA ASN A 145 -13.63 6.64 -17.26
C ASN A 145 -14.47 5.88 -18.30
N GLU A 146 -14.30 4.56 -18.39
CA GLU A 146 -15.12 3.70 -19.26
C GLU A 146 -16.62 3.83 -18.93
N TYR A 147 -16.96 3.88 -17.64
CA TYR A 147 -18.33 4.09 -17.21
C TYR A 147 -18.88 5.49 -17.57
N ALA A 148 -18.08 6.54 -17.40
CA ALA A 148 -18.48 7.89 -17.77
C ALA A 148 -18.85 7.96 -19.27
N TYR A 149 -18.00 7.37 -20.12
CA TYR A 149 -18.21 7.30 -21.56
C TYR A 149 -19.49 6.51 -21.94
N ILE A 150 -19.72 5.34 -21.34
CA ILE A 150 -20.93 4.53 -21.60
C ILE A 150 -22.20 5.29 -21.23
N ASN A 151 -22.18 6.07 -20.16
CA ASN A 151 -23.35 6.85 -19.76
C ASN A 151 -23.56 8.07 -20.65
N GLU A 152 -22.52 8.82 -21.00
CA GLU A 152 -22.62 9.96 -21.92
C GLU A 152 -23.23 9.53 -23.27
N GLY A 153 -22.76 8.42 -23.85
CA GLY A 153 -23.35 7.86 -25.09
C GLY A 153 -24.76 7.26 -24.92
N LYS A 154 -25.20 6.96 -23.69
CA LYS A 154 -26.58 6.55 -23.39
C LYS A 154 -27.52 7.74 -23.25
N TYR A 155 -27.04 8.87 -22.74
CA TYR A 155 -27.83 10.10 -22.64
C TYR A 155 -28.04 10.75 -24.01
N GLU A 156 -27.08 10.67 -24.93
CA GLU A 156 -27.30 11.07 -26.33
C GLU A 156 -28.38 10.22 -27.03
N LYS A 157 -28.39 8.90 -26.82
CA LYS A 157 -29.40 7.99 -27.42
C LYS A 157 -30.81 8.10 -26.83
N LEU A 158 -30.97 8.77 -25.68
CA LEU A 158 -32.28 8.98 -25.04
C LEU A 158 -32.88 10.36 -25.38
N ASN A 159 -32.12 11.23 -26.06
CA ASN A 159 -32.55 12.56 -26.51
C ASN A 159 -32.94 12.59 -28.01
N ILE A 160 -33.29 11.45 -28.59
CA ILE A 160 -33.85 11.33 -29.95
C ILE A 160 -35.29 10.84 -29.83
#